data_AF-A0AAJ6TRI8-F1
#
_entry.id   AF-A0AAJ6TRI8-F1
#
_cell.length_a   1.000
_cell.length_b   1.000
_cell.length_c   1.000
_cell.angle_alpha   90.00
_cell.angle_beta   90.00
_cell.angle_gamma   90.00
#
_symmetry.space_group_name_H-M   'P 1'
#
loop_
_entity.id
_entity.type
_entity.pdbx_description
1 polymer ?
#
loop_
_entity_poly.entity_id
_entity_poly.type
_entity_poly.pdbx_seq_one_letter_code
_entity_poly.pdbx_strand_id
1 'polypeptide(L)'
;MRLDNTKVKRWKDLVDAFMRQYKFNIDVDPNRLSLQAMEKDNKESIREYARRWREVAVQVNPLMLEKEMISLFSNNFKALYFEYLVRSFAQHFTDLVVIAERIKQAIGFGKIANLSEKNSFTEGGCQDTYHSYS
;
A
#
# COMPACT_ATOMS: atom_id res chain seq x y z
N MET A 1 23.45 8.91 -27.09
CA MET A 1 23.59 9.90 -28.18
C MET A 1 23.68 11.28 -27.55
N ARG A 2 24.62 12.12 -28.01
CA ARG A 2 24.83 13.50 -27.52
C ARG A 2 23.77 14.43 -28.12
N LEU A 3 23.30 15.40 -27.34
CA LEU A 3 22.53 16.53 -27.89
C LEU A 3 23.42 17.23 -28.92
N ASP A 4 23.01 17.18 -30.18
CA ASP A 4 23.75 17.77 -31.28
C ASP A 4 23.44 19.26 -31.35
N ASN A 5 24.38 20.08 -30.87
CA ASN A 5 24.22 21.54 -30.72
C ASN A 5 23.98 22.25 -32.07
N THR A 6 24.15 21.57 -33.19
CA THR A 6 23.90 22.10 -34.54
C THR A 6 22.41 22.19 -34.90
N LYS A 7 21.53 21.49 -34.17
CA LYS A 7 20.07 21.45 -34.44
C LYS A 7 19.22 22.30 -33.49
N VAL A 8 19.82 22.83 -32.41
CA VAL A 8 19.13 23.68 -31.45
C VAL A 8 19.28 25.13 -31.88
N LYS A 9 18.23 25.72 -32.48
CA LYS A 9 18.24 27.12 -32.92
C LYS A 9 17.39 28.02 -32.04
N ARG A 10 16.43 27.44 -31.31
CA ARG A 10 15.54 28.12 -30.38
C ARG A 10 15.46 27.36 -29.05
N TRP A 11 15.09 28.05 -27.98
CA TRP A 11 14.83 27.43 -26.68
C TRP A 11 13.85 26.25 -26.76
N LYS A 12 12.82 26.36 -27.59
CA LYS A 12 11.86 25.28 -27.82
C LYS A 12 12.52 24.00 -28.37
N ASP A 13 13.47 24.13 -29.29
CA ASP A 13 14.17 22.98 -29.87
C ASP A 13 15.03 22.26 -28.81
N LEU A 14 15.60 23.03 -27.88
CA LEU A 14 16.37 22.48 -26.75
C LEU A 14 15.45 21.72 -25.79
N VAL A 15 14.32 22.31 -25.40
CA VAL A 15 13.32 21.67 -24.53
C VAL A 15 12.79 20.39 -25.18
N ASP A 16 12.45 20.43 -26.46
CA ASP A 16 11.96 19.25 -27.19
C ASP A 16 13.02 18.15 -27.27
N ALA A 17 14.29 18.50 -27.53
CA ALA A 17 15.38 17.54 -27.54
C ALA A 17 15.65 16.94 -26.15
N PHE A 18 15.60 17.75 -25.09
CA PHE A 18 15.73 17.31 -23.70
C PHE A 18 14.60 16.36 -23.30
N MET A 19 13.35 16.74 -23.55
CA MET A 19 12.20 15.90 -23.25
C MET A 19 12.26 14.59 -24.03
N ARG A 20 12.64 14.59 -25.31
CA ARG A 20 12.83 13.35 -26.08
C ARG A 20 13.94 12.46 -25.53
N GLN A 21 15.04 13.05 -25.08
CA GLN A 21 16.20 12.33 -24.55
C GLN A 21 15.92 11.69 -23.19
N TYR A 22 15.07 12.33 -22.36
CA TYR A 22 14.80 11.92 -20.98
C TYR A 22 13.37 11.46 -20.73
N LYS A 23 12.52 11.36 -21.77
CA LYS A 23 11.13 10.90 -21.66
C LYS A 23 11.03 9.55 -20.94
N PHE A 24 11.96 8.64 -21.24
CA PHE A 24 12.01 7.33 -20.60
C PHE A 24 12.19 7.41 -19.08
N ASN A 25 12.94 8.38 -18.56
CA ASN A 25 13.12 8.52 -17.12
C ASN A 25 11.78 8.85 -16.47
N ILE A 26 10.97 9.72 -17.08
CA ILE A 26 9.62 10.06 -16.60
C ILE A 26 8.68 8.86 -16.67
N ASP A 27 8.77 8.05 -17.73
CA ASP A 27 7.88 6.90 -17.94
C ASP A 27 8.20 5.71 -17.00
N VAL A 28 9.42 5.66 -16.43
CA VAL A 28 9.88 4.57 -15.54
C VAL A 28 9.93 4.97 -14.08
N ASP A 29 9.84 6.27 -13.77
CA ASP A 29 9.82 6.75 -12.39
C ASP A 29 8.64 6.17 -11.60
N PRO A 30 8.85 5.78 -10.33
CA PRO A 30 7.78 5.29 -9.48
C PRO A 30 6.66 6.32 -9.34
N ASN A 31 5.43 5.84 -9.37
CA ASN A 31 4.26 6.66 -9.14
C ASN A 31 3.36 6.04 -8.06
N ARG A 32 2.22 6.68 -7.79
CA ARG A 32 1.27 6.24 -6.76
C ARG A 32 0.72 4.83 -7.01
N LEU A 33 0.58 4.42 -8.28
CA LEU A 33 0.16 3.06 -8.64
C LEU A 33 1.26 2.05 -8.32
N SER A 34 2.53 2.42 -8.54
CA SER A 34 3.67 1.57 -8.16
C SER A 34 3.64 1.26 -6.66
N LEU A 35 3.35 2.25 -5.80
CA LEU A 35 3.22 2.06 -4.35
C LEU A 35 2.01 1.18 -3.97
N GLN A 36 0.87 1.37 -4.63
CA GLN A 36 -0.32 0.55 -4.40
C GLN A 36 -0.09 -0.92 -4.76
N ALA A 37 0.75 -1.19 -5.75
CA ALA A 37 1.11 -2.55 -6.14
C ALA A 37 2.16 -3.20 -5.22
N MET A 38 2.77 -2.46 -4.29
CA MET A 38 3.77 -3.03 -3.37
C MET A 38 3.10 -3.87 -2.30
N GLU A 39 3.49 -5.14 -2.21
CA GLU A 39 3.04 -6.04 -1.15
C GLU A 39 4.17 -6.33 -0.15
N LYS A 40 3.77 -6.61 1.09
CA LYS A 40 4.68 -7.10 2.13
C LYS A 40 4.94 -8.59 1.92
N ASP A 41 6.20 -9.00 1.80
CA ASP A 41 6.52 -10.44 1.77
C ASP A 41 6.16 -11.08 3.12
N ASN A 42 5.68 -12.32 3.13
CA ASN A 42 5.38 -13.08 4.34
C ASN A 42 6.55 -13.15 5.33
N LYS A 43 7.80 -13.22 4.85
CA LYS A 43 9.01 -13.26 5.68
C LYS A 43 9.49 -11.89 6.15
N GLU A 44 9.10 -10.83 5.44
CA GLU A 44 9.49 -9.46 5.72
C GLU A 44 8.77 -8.91 6.96
N SER A 45 9.50 -8.23 7.83
CA SER A 45 8.95 -7.50 8.97
C SER A 45 8.21 -6.23 8.50
N ILE A 46 7.34 -5.68 9.36
CA ILE A 46 6.62 -4.45 9.03
C ILE A 46 7.59 -3.28 8.84
N ARG A 47 8.68 -3.20 9.62
CA ARG A 47 9.68 -2.13 9.47
C ARG A 47 10.45 -2.22 8.16
N GLU A 48 10.87 -3.43 7.77
CA GLU A 48 11.60 -3.64 6.51
C GLU A 48 10.74 -3.25 5.32
N TYR A 49 9.48 -3.67 5.33
CA TYR A 49 8.51 -3.28 4.33
C TYR A 49 8.26 -1.78 4.30
N ALA A 50 8.03 -1.16 5.47
CA ALA A 50 7.83 0.28 5.56
C ALA A 50 9.02 1.08 5.04
N ARG A 51 10.25 0.61 5.30
CA ARG A 51 11.47 1.21 4.77
C ARG A 51 11.49 1.14 3.24
N ARG A 52 11.31 -0.04 2.66
CA ARG A 52 11.31 -0.25 1.21
C ARG A 52 10.19 0.56 0.53
N TRP A 53 9.00 0.57 1.12
CA TRP A 53 7.87 1.34 0.63
C TRP A 53 8.18 2.84 0.64
N ARG A 54 8.76 3.36 1.72
CA ARG A 54 9.13 4.78 1.85
C ARG A 54 10.24 5.18 0.88
N GLU A 55 11.23 4.31 0.63
CA GLU A 55 12.29 4.54 -0.36
C GLU A 55 11.73 4.73 -1.77
N VAL A 56 10.66 4.04 -2.12
CA VAL A 56 9.93 4.26 -3.38
C VAL A 56 9.08 5.54 -3.30
N ALA A 57 8.42 5.78 -2.17
CA ALA A 57 7.52 6.92 -2.02
C ALA A 57 8.21 8.29 -2.13
N VAL A 58 9.46 8.41 -1.70
CA VAL A 58 10.24 9.66 -1.84
C VAL A 58 10.65 9.97 -3.29
N GLN A 59 10.56 8.99 -4.20
CA GLN A 59 10.84 9.17 -5.62
C GLN A 59 9.59 9.60 -6.41
N VAL A 60 8.40 9.48 -5.82
CA VAL A 60 7.15 9.86 -6.47
C VAL A 60 7.04 11.38 -6.60
N ASN A 61 6.71 11.84 -7.80
CA ASN A 61 6.43 13.25 -8.08
C ASN A 61 4.93 13.46 -8.42
N PRO A 62 4.26 14.49 -7.87
CA PRO A 62 4.71 15.35 -6.77
C PRO A 62 4.92 14.56 -5.48
N LEU A 63 5.84 15.07 -4.63
CA LEU A 63 6.18 14.49 -3.34
C LEU A 63 4.92 14.26 -2.52
N MET A 64 4.85 13.08 -1.91
CA MET A 64 3.68 12.68 -1.15
C MET A 64 3.59 13.37 0.21
N LEU A 65 2.37 13.73 0.58
CA LEU A 65 2.07 14.25 1.91
C LEU A 65 1.94 13.11 2.93
N GLU A 66 2.20 13.36 4.21
CA GLU A 66 2.06 12.37 5.29
C GLU A 66 0.69 11.68 5.28
N LYS A 67 -0.40 12.46 5.14
CA LYS A 67 -1.77 11.93 5.04
C LYS A 67 -1.95 10.96 3.87
N GLU A 68 -1.27 11.23 2.76
CA GLU A 68 -1.33 10.41 1.56
C GLU A 68 -0.51 9.13 1.74
N MET A 69 0.68 9.24 2.34
CA MET A 69 1.51 8.10 2.73
C MET A 69 0.76 7.17 3.68
N ILE A 70 0.09 7.73 4.70
CA ILE A 70 -0.70 6.97 5.67
C ILE A 70 -1.83 6.22 4.98
N SER A 71 -2.59 6.90 4.11
CA SER A 71 -3.71 6.29 3.40
C SER A 71 -3.25 5.16 2.46
N LEU A 72 -2.25 5.42 1.60
CA LEU A 72 -1.79 4.43 0.63
C LEU A 72 -1.13 3.24 1.29
N PHE A 73 -0.27 3.46 2.29
CA PHE A 73 0.38 2.37 3.02
C PHE A 73 -0.65 1.50 3.76
N SER A 74 -1.69 2.10 4.35
CA SER A 74 -2.76 1.35 5.02
C SER A 74 -3.48 0.41 4.05
N ASN A 75 -3.73 0.86 2.81
CA ASN A 75 -4.41 0.07 1.78
C ASN A 75 -3.61 -1.19 1.36
N ASN A 76 -2.28 -1.20 1.57
CA ASN A 76 -1.45 -2.37 1.23
C ASN A 76 -1.55 -3.51 2.26
N PHE A 77 -2.26 -3.33 3.37
CA PHE A 77 -2.49 -4.38 4.35
C PHE A 77 -3.84 -5.08 4.15
N LYS A 78 -3.95 -6.31 4.65
CA LYS A 78 -5.22 -7.07 4.65
C LYS A 78 -6.31 -6.28 5.40
N ALA A 79 -7.57 -6.49 5.01
CA ALA A 79 -8.74 -5.74 5.47
C ALA A 79 -8.81 -5.51 7.00
N LEU A 80 -8.46 -6.50 7.82
CA LEU A 80 -8.46 -6.32 9.29
C LEU A 80 -7.40 -5.34 9.78
N TYR A 81 -6.19 -5.41 9.24
CA TYR A 81 -5.14 -4.45 9.58
C TYR A 81 -5.55 -3.06 9.11
N PHE A 82 -6.09 -2.95 7.90
CA PHE A 82 -6.61 -1.70 7.34
C PHE A 82 -7.64 -1.04 8.28
N GLU A 83 -8.63 -1.77 8.79
CA GLU A 83 -9.62 -1.24 9.74
C GLU A 83 -8.97 -0.62 10.98
N TYR A 84 -8.00 -1.31 11.60
CA TYR A 84 -7.29 -0.77 12.77
C TYR A 84 -6.40 0.42 12.43
N LEU A 85 -5.75 0.40 11.25
CA LEU A 85 -4.88 1.48 10.79
C LEU A 85 -5.66 2.74 10.45
N VAL A 86 -6.80 2.63 9.76
CA VAL A 86 -7.65 3.77 9.41
C VAL A 86 -8.31 4.41 10.63
N ARG A 87 -8.65 3.60 11.64
CA ARG A 87 -9.17 4.11 12.92
C ARG A 87 -8.10 4.70 13.84
N SER A 88 -6.84 4.60 13.46
CA SER A 88 -5.74 5.13 14.26
C SER A 88 -5.63 6.65 14.12
N PHE A 89 -5.05 7.31 15.12
CA PHE A 89 -4.76 8.75 15.10
C PHE A 89 -3.33 9.04 14.60
N ALA A 90 -2.80 8.23 13.68
CA ALA A 90 -1.47 8.45 13.12
C ALA A 90 -1.41 9.80 12.37
N GLN A 91 -0.45 10.65 12.72
CA GLN A 91 -0.22 11.93 12.03
C GLN A 91 0.96 11.84 11.08
N HIS A 92 1.92 10.97 11.40
CA HIS A 92 3.10 10.71 10.59
C HIS A 92 3.17 9.24 10.18
N PHE A 93 3.82 8.98 9.04
CA PHE A 93 4.08 7.62 8.55
C PHE A 93 4.78 6.74 9.60
N THR A 94 5.70 7.32 10.38
CA THR A 94 6.40 6.61 11.46
C THR A 94 5.47 6.13 12.56
N ASP A 95 4.44 6.91 12.90
CA ASP A 95 3.45 6.54 13.91
C ASP A 95 2.65 5.32 13.42
N LEU A 96 2.24 5.36 12.15
CA LEU A 96 1.48 4.29 11.52
C LEU A 96 2.26 2.98 11.52
N VAL A 97 3.58 3.01 11.24
CA VAL A 97 4.45 1.82 11.27
C VAL A 97 4.49 1.21 12.67
N VAL A 98 4.63 2.03 13.72
CA VAL A 98 4.63 1.55 15.11
C VAL A 98 3.27 0.94 15.49
N ILE A 99 2.18 1.56 15.04
CA ILE A 99 0.82 1.05 15.28
C ILE A 99 0.61 -0.29 14.57
N ALA A 100 1.03 -0.43 13.32
CA ALA A 100 0.96 -1.68 12.56
C ALA A 100 1.70 -2.83 13.27
N GLU A 101 2.86 -2.55 13.85
CA GLU A 101 3.60 -3.54 14.65
C GLU A 101 2.88 -3.95 15.92
N ARG A 102 2.29 -2.98 16.64
CA ARG A 102 1.50 -3.26 17.85
C ARG A 102 0.28 -4.12 17.52
N ILE A 103 -0.39 -3.86 16.40
CA ILE A 103 -1.50 -4.68 15.91
C ILE A 103 -1.01 -6.11 15.64
N LYS A 104 0.10 -6.27 14.92
CA LYS A 104 0.70 -7.59 14.65
C LYS A 104 1.02 -8.35 15.94
N GLN A 105 1.61 -7.67 16.93
CA GLN A 105 1.90 -8.26 18.24
C GLN A 105 0.62 -8.65 18.98
N ALA A 106 -0.38 -7.77 19.02
CA ALA A 106 -1.64 -8.03 19.71
C ALA A 106 -2.42 -9.21 19.11
N ILE A 107 -2.38 -9.37 17.78
CA ILE A 107 -2.90 -10.54 17.07
C ILE A 107 -2.11 -11.80 17.46
N GLY A 108 -0.77 -11.71 17.48
CA GLY A 108 0.10 -12.82 17.90
C GLY A 108 -0.14 -13.26 19.35
N PHE A 109 -0.50 -12.32 20.24
CA PHE A 109 -0.87 -12.60 21.62
C PHE A 109 -2.34 -13.02 21.81
N GLY A 110 -3.14 -13.11 20.74
CA GLY A 110 -4.56 -13.44 20.81
C GLY A 110 -5.43 -12.35 21.48
N LYS A 111 -4.90 -11.14 21.69
CA LYS A 111 -5.65 -10.01 22.28
C LYS A 111 -6.64 -9.39 21.29
N ILE A 112 -6.40 -9.59 20.00
CA ILE A 112 -7.24 -9.15 18.90
C ILE A 112 -7.51 -10.39 18.04
N ALA A 113 -8.76 -10.55 17.59
CA ALA A 113 -9.17 -11.70 16.80
C ALA A 113 -8.30 -11.87 15.53
N ASN A 114 -7.71 -13.06 15.37
CA ASN A 114 -6.96 -13.46 14.18
C ASN A 114 -7.90 -14.21 13.25
N LEU A 115 -8.33 -13.60 12.13
CA LEU A 115 -9.28 -14.27 11.21
C LEU A 115 -8.58 -15.10 10.13
N SER A 116 -7.64 -15.97 10.51
CA SER A 116 -7.37 -17.13 9.66
C SER A 116 -8.47 -18.21 9.83
N GLU A 117 -9.34 -18.07 10.84
CA GLU A 117 -10.41 -19.03 11.15
C GLU A 117 -11.73 -18.30 11.47
N LYS A 118 -12.33 -17.68 10.45
CA LYS A 118 -13.79 -17.54 10.41
C LYS A 118 -14.34 -18.38 9.25
N ASN A 119 -14.11 -19.68 9.32
CA ASN A 119 -15.00 -20.66 8.72
C ASN A 119 -15.78 -21.32 9.86
N SER A 120 -17.09 -21.51 9.66
CA SER A 120 -18.07 -22.11 10.58
C SER A 120 -18.56 -21.22 11.73
N PHE A 121 -19.47 -20.30 11.42
CA PHE A 121 -20.68 -20.25 12.25
C PHE A 121 -21.54 -21.43 11.79
N THR A 122 -21.50 -22.53 12.53
CA THR A 122 -22.56 -23.53 12.51
C THR A 122 -23.80 -22.88 13.10
N GLU A 123 -24.74 -22.43 12.25
CA GLU A 123 -26.13 -22.31 12.69
C GLU A 123 -26.69 -23.73 12.84
N GLY A 124 -26.66 -24.21 14.08
CA GLY A 124 -27.48 -25.31 14.50
C GLY A 124 -28.94 -24.87 14.59
N GLY A 125 -29.83 -25.68 14.05
CA GLY A 125 -31.20 -25.80 14.53
C GLY A 125 -32.30 -25.24 13.64
N CYS A 126 -32.72 -26.02 12.65
CA CYS A 126 -34.15 -26.18 12.34
C CYS A 126 -34.35 -27.58 11.76
N GLN A 127 -34.57 -28.57 12.64
CA GLN A 127 -35.17 -29.84 12.25
C GLN A 127 -36.68 -29.62 12.24
N ASP A 128 -37.22 -29.26 11.08
CA ASP A 128 -38.65 -29.36 10.85
C ASP A 128 -39.01 -30.84 10.68
N THR A 129 -39.49 -31.43 11.77
CA THR A 129 -40.12 -32.74 11.77
C THR A 129 -41.40 -32.69 10.95
N TYR A 130 -41.44 -33.36 9.80
CA TYR A 130 -42.69 -33.72 9.13
C TYR A 130 -43.19 -35.07 9.64
N HIS A 131 -44.11 -35.04 10.61
CA HIS A 131 -45.08 -36.10 10.90
C HIS A 131 -46.44 -35.38 10.96
N SER A 132 -47.36 -35.53 10.01
CA SER A 132 -48.30 -36.64 9.71
C SER A 132 -49.69 -35.94 9.68
N TYR A 133 -50.66 -36.18 8.80
CA TYR A 133 -51.54 -37.33 8.47
C TYR A 133 -52.34 -36.82 7.22
N SER A 134 -52.91 -37.56 6.28
CA SER A 134 -53.51 -38.90 6.16
C SER A 134 -53.45 -39.35 4.70
#